data_AF-A0A8H6WGJ1-F1
#
_entry.id   AF-A0A8H6WGJ1-F1
#
_cell.length_a   1.000
_cell.length_b   1.000
_cell.length_c   1.000
_cell.angle_alpha   90.00
_cell.angle_beta   90.00
_cell.angle_gamma   90.00
#
_symmetry.space_group_name_H-M   'P 1'
#
loop_
_entity.id
_entity.type
_entity.pdbx_description
1 polymer ?
#
loop_
_entity_poly.entity_id
_entity_poly.type
_entity_poly.pdbx_seq_one_letter_code
_entity_poly.pdbx_strand_id
1 'polypeptide(L)'
;MIKFAGLSVPQLALFTRLLSVLKNDILLVQPACLSATEAPAALPPSIVEFLSHAVGIDQERVPVLWKELKSEVWAMEPATLGGVEEDMFRKHGWKRGLTSLMLYPPSHFCLNTACSRQTTLKDCKTRQAVVYTLDKGVMPAHAIQLHCPQCNTTYFPDYYVNSSLRTYYCDSVPDYLHVGAHQFIETKLVSLWTSLLLVAWVSASNFSRVYDMALSGQTEHDSPREDVTSLLFLIRASKRIVTRPRWKRRNKDIVANGQDAIDHACDTCLRTCVYEDGEEVDVQPIISDGLSMGHPRCGVPGGGCTKPLANNRKRFCNDHASFEKKCAVTTCYKEIVPETKSCDDPVHVEMERQHYARGKAAFTLTERLQRHRQAHPANDDDEGLPEIEEGEDVEWFEQDAGGNVKIRSGTNPGSVGIDDDPLCEASKSPEGNRKLTAQYGRVRSHSEQILVRSCGVVVGRATMHHAEAVSNLLYFTQEAFSVPRAHKPDFLIYDTACDAQRQVLTHPEQWSWFRDVKFPVDVFHFLNKHGIYHEFCQEWCNPADFPELLGPDGRWFFNTSIAEQTNVWLGGYHSIVREMLPVKYDFLLDELVRLPKHLYHC
;
A
#
# COMPACT_ATOMS: atom_id res chain seq x y z
N MET A 1 -49.78 38.01 2.30
CA MET A 1 -48.64 38.28 1.40
C MET A 1 -47.62 39.11 2.17
N ILE A 2 -46.64 38.45 2.81
CA ILE A 2 -45.60 39.13 3.58
C ILE A 2 -44.71 39.86 2.57
N LYS A 3 -44.70 41.19 2.62
CA LYS A 3 -43.78 41.99 1.81
C LYS A 3 -42.38 41.81 2.40
N PHE A 4 -41.52 41.04 1.75
CA PHE A 4 -40.06 41.06 1.95
C PHE A 4 -39.45 42.42 1.52
N ALA A 5 -40.14 43.53 1.82
CA ALA A 5 -39.92 44.85 1.23
C ALA A 5 -38.44 45.23 1.32
N GLY A 6 -37.79 45.31 0.16
CA GLY A 6 -36.40 45.73 0.01
C GLY A 6 -35.33 44.64 0.07
N LEU A 7 -35.67 43.34 -0.01
CA LEU A 7 -34.69 42.26 -0.23
C LEU A 7 -34.87 41.64 -1.62
N SER A 8 -33.75 41.43 -2.32
CA SER A 8 -33.74 40.74 -3.59
C SER A 8 -33.82 39.21 -3.39
N VAL A 9 -34.30 38.49 -4.41
CA VAL A 9 -34.33 37.00 -4.40
C VAL A 9 -32.93 36.40 -4.16
N PRO A 10 -31.83 36.90 -4.78
CA PRO A 10 -30.48 36.43 -4.47
C PRO A 10 -30.08 36.62 -3.01
N GLN A 11 -30.46 37.73 -2.37
CA GLN A 11 -30.17 37.96 -0.95
C GLN A 11 -30.91 36.98 -0.05
N LEU A 12 -32.18 36.68 -0.35
CA LEU A 12 -32.94 35.68 0.38
C LEU A 12 -32.35 34.27 0.21
N ALA A 13 -31.94 33.92 -1.01
CA ALA A 13 -31.28 32.65 -1.29
C ALA A 13 -29.92 32.53 -0.57
N LEU A 14 -29.11 33.60 -0.57
CA LEU A 14 -27.84 33.63 0.16
C LEU A 14 -28.07 33.48 1.67
N PHE A 15 -29.05 34.21 2.22
CA PHE A 15 -29.40 34.16 3.63
C PHE A 15 -29.77 32.74 4.09
N THR A 16 -30.65 32.05 3.35
CA THR A 16 -31.07 30.69 3.70
C THR A 16 -29.96 29.67 3.51
N ARG A 17 -29.15 29.79 2.44
CA ARG A 17 -28.00 28.91 2.18
C ARG A 17 -26.94 29.00 3.28
N LEU A 18 -26.54 30.21 3.68
CA LEU A 18 -25.56 30.41 4.75
C LEU A 18 -26.05 29.87 6.10
N LEU A 19 -27.34 30.05 6.43
CA LEU A 19 -27.91 29.51 7.66
C LEU A 19 -28.03 27.99 7.66
N SER A 20 -28.29 27.37 6.50
CA SER A 20 -28.49 25.92 6.39
C SER A 20 -27.27 25.12 6.90
N VAL A 21 -26.06 25.68 6.79
CA VAL A 21 -24.82 25.04 7.26
C VAL A 21 -24.46 25.39 8.71
N LEU A 22 -25.15 26.34 9.34
CA LEU A 22 -24.88 26.83 10.71
C LEU A 22 -25.85 26.31 11.76
N LYS A 23 -26.72 25.35 11.41
CA LYS A 23 -27.73 24.80 12.34
C LYS A 23 -27.14 24.27 13.64
N ASN A 24 -26.01 23.56 13.54
CA ASN A 24 -25.32 23.02 14.72
C ASN A 24 -24.81 24.13 15.64
N ASP A 25 -24.26 25.21 15.08
CA ASP A 25 -23.80 26.38 15.84
C ASP A 25 -24.94 27.16 16.47
N ILE A 26 -26.06 27.27 15.76
CA ILE A 26 -27.30 27.85 16.30
C ILE A 26 -27.77 27.01 17.49
N LEU A 27 -27.81 25.67 17.36
CA LEU A 27 -28.22 24.75 18.43
C LEU A 27 -27.29 24.78 19.63
N LEU A 28 -25.98 24.85 19.42
CA LEU A 28 -24.97 24.72 20.47
C LEU A 28 -25.14 25.75 21.58
N VAL A 29 -25.60 26.96 21.26
CA VAL A 29 -25.78 28.04 22.24
C VAL A 29 -27.21 28.15 22.79
N GLN A 30 -28.13 27.27 22.38
CA GLN A 30 -29.48 27.19 22.95
C GLN A 30 -29.48 26.41 24.28
N PRO A 31 -30.52 26.60 25.13
CA PRO A 31 -30.72 25.78 26.32
C PRO A 31 -30.70 24.28 26.03
N ALA A 32 -30.11 23.47 26.93
CA ALA A 32 -29.95 22.03 26.74
C ALA A 32 -31.27 21.24 26.67
N CYS A 33 -32.35 21.81 27.20
CA CYS A 33 -33.70 21.24 27.18
C CYS A 33 -34.45 21.47 25.86
N LEU A 34 -33.92 22.34 24.99
CA LEU A 34 -34.58 22.68 23.72
C LEU A 34 -34.39 21.53 22.72
N SER A 35 -35.46 21.17 22.01
CA SER A 35 -35.42 20.09 21.02
C SER A 35 -34.52 20.44 19.84
N ALA A 36 -33.63 19.53 19.44
CA ALA A 36 -32.82 19.71 18.24
C ALA A 36 -33.64 19.70 16.94
N THR A 37 -34.87 19.16 16.97
CA THR A 37 -35.77 19.06 15.82
C THR A 37 -36.54 20.35 15.54
N GLU A 38 -36.55 21.30 16.47
CA GLU A 38 -37.32 22.55 16.33
C GLU A 38 -36.40 23.75 16.15
N ALA A 39 -36.76 24.62 15.21
CA ALA A 39 -36.00 25.83 14.93
C ALA A 39 -36.01 26.79 16.14
N PRO A 40 -34.85 27.20 16.68
CA PRO A 40 -34.80 28.06 17.86
C PRO A 40 -35.49 29.42 17.66
N ALA A 41 -35.99 29.99 18.76
CA ALA A 41 -36.73 31.26 18.71
C ALA A 41 -35.87 32.45 18.26
N ALA A 42 -34.59 32.45 18.62
CA ALA A 42 -33.65 33.53 18.32
C ALA A 42 -32.31 32.99 17.81
N LEU A 43 -31.68 33.76 16.92
CA LEU A 43 -30.33 33.48 16.45
C LEU A 43 -29.28 34.00 17.44
N PRO A 44 -28.09 33.36 17.50
CA PRO A 44 -26.96 33.86 18.28
C PRO A 44 -26.47 35.22 17.75
N PRO A 45 -26.01 36.14 18.62
CA PRO A 45 -25.54 37.47 18.19
C PRO A 45 -24.43 37.43 17.13
N SER A 46 -23.50 36.47 17.23
CA SER A 46 -22.41 36.28 16.26
C SER A 46 -22.91 35.90 14.87
N ILE A 47 -23.98 35.08 14.79
CA ILE A 47 -24.61 34.68 13.53
C ILE A 47 -25.44 35.83 12.96
N VAL A 48 -26.13 36.59 13.81
CA VAL A 48 -26.87 37.79 13.40
C VAL A 48 -25.94 38.82 12.75
N GLU A 49 -24.81 39.09 13.38
CA GLU A 49 -23.80 40.03 12.86
C GLU A 49 -23.15 39.50 11.57
N PHE A 50 -22.84 38.20 11.52
CA PHE A 50 -22.31 37.56 10.31
C PHE A 50 -23.26 37.71 9.11
N LEU A 51 -24.55 37.39 9.28
CA LEU A 51 -25.53 37.46 8.20
C LEU A 51 -25.81 38.89 7.74
N SER A 52 -25.84 39.84 8.68
CA SER A 52 -25.94 41.27 8.39
C SER A 52 -24.85 41.71 7.40
N HIS A 53 -23.59 41.39 7.70
CA HIS A 53 -22.46 41.73 6.84
C HIS A 53 -22.39 40.91 5.54
N ALA A 54 -22.63 39.60 5.60
CA ALA A 54 -22.50 38.71 4.45
C ALA A 54 -23.59 38.93 3.39
N VAL A 55 -24.82 39.25 3.82
CA VAL A 55 -25.97 39.49 2.92
C VAL A 55 -26.13 40.97 2.58
N GLY A 56 -25.51 41.87 3.37
CA GLY A 56 -25.58 43.31 3.19
C GLY A 56 -26.93 43.89 3.62
N ILE A 57 -27.40 43.51 4.81
CA ILE A 57 -28.72 43.87 5.34
C ILE A 57 -28.58 44.39 6.78
N ASP A 58 -29.45 45.31 7.20
CA ASP A 58 -29.35 45.86 8.56
C ASP A 58 -29.51 44.77 9.62
N GLN A 59 -28.72 44.88 10.70
CA GLN A 59 -28.68 43.87 11.76
C GLN A 59 -30.05 43.64 12.42
N GLU A 60 -30.89 44.68 12.51
CA GLU A 60 -32.25 44.61 13.04
C GLU A 60 -33.21 43.81 12.14
N ARG A 61 -32.90 43.68 10.84
CA ARG A 61 -33.71 42.92 9.89
C ARG A 61 -33.46 41.42 9.97
N VAL A 62 -32.28 41.00 10.45
CA VAL A 62 -31.91 39.57 10.52
C VAL A 62 -32.84 38.77 11.44
N PRO A 63 -33.17 39.22 12.69
CA PRO A 63 -34.14 38.51 13.53
C PRO A 63 -35.55 38.46 12.94
N VAL A 64 -35.97 39.50 12.21
CA VAL A 64 -37.28 39.54 11.52
C VAL A 64 -37.31 38.48 10.42
N LEU A 65 -36.25 38.39 9.61
CA LEU A 65 -36.12 37.34 8.60
C LEU A 65 -36.09 35.94 9.21
N TRP A 66 -35.35 35.76 10.30
CA TRP A 66 -35.32 34.48 11.01
C TRP A 66 -36.71 34.07 11.46
N LYS A 67 -37.50 34.98 12.04
CA LYS A 67 -38.86 34.70 12.50
C LYS A 67 -39.75 34.12 11.39
N GLU A 68 -39.61 34.64 10.17
CA GLU A 68 -40.40 34.20 9.01
C GLU A 68 -39.84 32.95 8.32
N LEU A 69 -38.51 32.81 8.26
CA LEU A 69 -37.84 31.77 7.45
C LEU A 69 -37.33 30.57 8.25
N LYS A 70 -37.33 30.62 9.60
CA LYS A 70 -36.69 29.60 10.44
C LYS A 70 -37.19 28.19 10.17
N SER A 71 -38.48 27.99 9.93
CA SER A 71 -39.05 26.67 9.69
C SER A 71 -38.53 26.05 8.39
N GLU A 72 -38.48 26.85 7.32
CA GLU A 72 -37.94 26.44 6.03
C GLU A 72 -36.45 26.14 6.13
N VAL A 73 -35.68 27.07 6.71
CA VAL A 73 -34.24 26.88 6.93
C VAL A 73 -33.97 25.62 7.75
N TRP A 74 -34.76 25.34 8.79
CA TRP A 74 -34.58 24.15 9.63
C TRP A 74 -34.89 22.84 8.92
N ALA A 75 -35.80 22.86 7.95
CA ALA A 75 -36.14 21.70 7.13
C ALA A 75 -35.16 21.45 5.97
N MET A 76 -34.39 22.46 5.54
CA MET A 76 -33.44 22.32 4.43
C MET A 76 -32.24 21.42 4.76
N GLU A 77 -31.77 20.61 3.82
CA GLU A 77 -30.44 20.00 3.96
C GLU A 77 -29.33 21.07 3.91
N PRO A 78 -28.20 20.87 4.60
CA PRO A 78 -27.06 21.79 4.52
C PRO A 78 -26.63 22.01 3.07
N ALA A 79 -26.60 23.27 2.65
CA ALA A 79 -26.26 23.60 1.27
C ALA A 79 -24.77 23.34 0.96
N THR A 80 -24.49 22.80 -0.23
CA THR A 80 -23.13 22.85 -0.79
C THR A 80 -22.80 24.29 -1.18
N LEU A 81 -21.93 24.92 -0.41
CA LEU A 81 -21.48 26.29 -0.64
C LEU A 81 -20.49 26.38 -1.80
N GLY A 82 -20.58 27.43 -2.61
CA GLY A 82 -19.62 27.74 -3.66
C GLY A 82 -18.59 28.78 -3.21
N GLY A 83 -17.72 29.20 -4.12
CA GLY A 83 -16.63 30.13 -3.82
C GLY A 83 -17.11 31.48 -3.29
N VAL A 84 -18.27 31.99 -3.74
CA VAL A 84 -18.81 33.28 -3.27
C VAL A 84 -19.24 33.19 -1.80
N GLU A 85 -19.96 32.13 -1.41
CA GLU A 85 -20.39 31.96 -0.02
C GLU A 85 -19.21 31.66 0.91
N GLU A 86 -18.21 30.92 0.45
CA GLU A 86 -16.97 30.68 1.19
C GLU A 86 -16.19 31.98 1.44
N ASP A 87 -16.16 32.87 0.45
CA ASP A 87 -15.59 34.21 0.58
C ASP A 87 -16.32 35.04 1.64
N MET A 88 -17.64 34.89 1.77
CA MET A 88 -18.40 35.56 2.83
C MET A 88 -18.00 35.04 4.21
N PHE A 89 -17.83 33.72 4.38
CA PHE A 89 -17.29 33.15 5.61
C PHE A 89 -15.88 33.65 5.92
N ARG A 90 -15.01 33.73 4.91
CA ARG A 90 -13.65 34.26 5.05
C ARG A 90 -13.64 35.71 5.51
N LYS A 91 -14.41 36.57 4.85
CA LYS A 91 -14.45 38.03 5.13
C LYS A 91 -15.17 38.37 6.43
N HIS A 92 -16.27 37.67 6.72
CA HIS A 92 -17.20 38.08 7.79
C HIS A 92 -17.37 37.02 8.89
N GLY A 93 -17.15 35.73 8.61
CA GLY A 93 -17.38 34.63 9.56
C GLY A 93 -16.19 34.36 10.49
N TRP A 94 -14.95 34.33 9.96
CA TRP A 94 -13.80 33.80 10.70
C TRP A 94 -13.48 34.53 12.00
N LYS A 95 -13.55 35.88 11.99
CA LYS A 95 -13.37 36.71 13.19
C LYS A 95 -14.39 36.41 14.29
N ARG A 96 -15.50 35.75 13.94
CA ARG A 96 -16.60 35.38 14.82
C ARG A 96 -16.63 33.90 15.16
N GLY A 97 -15.57 33.16 14.80
CA GLY A 97 -15.49 31.71 15.03
C GLY A 97 -16.34 30.88 14.06
N LEU A 98 -16.85 31.47 12.97
CA LEU A 98 -17.68 30.78 11.98
C LEU A 98 -16.87 30.47 10.72
N THR A 99 -16.96 29.24 10.24
CA THR A 99 -16.36 28.81 8.96
C THR A 99 -17.41 28.10 8.13
N SER A 100 -17.17 27.96 6.83
CA SER A 100 -18.04 27.18 5.94
C SER A 100 -18.06 25.69 6.29
N LEU A 101 -17.09 25.21 7.05
CA LEU A 101 -16.96 23.81 7.46
C LEU A 101 -16.74 23.68 8.98
N MET A 102 -17.85 23.44 9.69
CA MET A 102 -17.84 23.19 11.13
C MET A 102 -17.99 21.68 11.36
N LEU A 103 -16.90 21.02 11.78
CA LEU A 103 -16.85 19.58 11.97
C LEU A 103 -17.38 19.21 13.37
N TYR A 104 -18.64 18.81 13.43
CA TYR A 104 -19.29 18.35 14.66
C TYR A 104 -19.19 16.83 14.82
N PRO A 105 -19.25 16.31 16.06
CA PRO A 105 -19.56 14.89 16.29
C PRO A 105 -20.92 14.53 15.66
N PRO A 106 -21.16 13.25 15.33
CA PRO A 106 -22.38 12.81 14.65
C PRO A 106 -23.67 13.01 15.45
N SER A 107 -23.58 13.29 16.76
CA SER A 107 -24.74 13.53 17.61
C SER A 107 -24.48 14.62 18.64
N HIS A 108 -25.50 15.44 18.89
CA HIS A 108 -25.56 16.38 20.00
C HIS A 108 -26.00 15.72 21.31
N PHE A 109 -26.29 14.42 21.32
CA PHE A 109 -26.67 13.64 22.50
C PHE A 109 -25.55 12.69 22.91
N CYS A 110 -25.60 12.23 24.15
CA CYS A 110 -24.68 11.22 24.63
C CYS A 110 -24.99 9.87 23.94
N LEU A 111 -24.01 9.31 23.23
CA LEU A 111 -24.13 8.00 22.57
C LEU A 111 -23.78 6.82 23.49
N ASN A 112 -23.26 7.09 24.69
CA ASN A 112 -22.98 6.05 25.66
C ASN A 112 -24.30 5.48 26.21
N THR A 113 -24.62 4.24 25.84
CA THR A 113 -25.85 3.55 26.25
C THR A 113 -25.98 3.34 27.76
N ALA A 114 -24.86 3.38 28.50
CA ALA A 114 -24.86 3.33 29.96
C ALA A 114 -25.14 4.70 30.62
N CYS A 115 -25.24 5.78 29.84
CA CYS A 115 -25.51 7.12 30.34
C CYS A 115 -27.01 7.43 30.28
N SER A 116 -27.59 7.91 31.38
CA SER A 116 -29.01 8.28 31.43
C SER A 116 -29.32 9.72 30.99
N ARG A 117 -28.33 10.46 30.46
CA ARG A 117 -28.51 11.84 30.02
C ARG A 117 -29.41 11.90 28.78
N GLN A 118 -30.49 12.67 28.86
CA GLN A 118 -31.44 12.88 27.76
C GLN A 118 -31.37 14.28 27.13
N THR A 119 -30.58 15.19 27.71
CA THR A 119 -30.43 16.56 27.20
C THR A 119 -29.23 16.70 26.28
N THR A 120 -29.29 17.68 25.38
CA THR A 120 -28.20 17.96 24.45
C THR A 120 -26.90 18.34 25.19
N LEU A 121 -25.77 18.00 24.58
CA LEU A 121 -24.43 18.33 25.05
C LEU A 121 -24.12 19.79 24.69
N LYS A 122 -23.70 20.56 25.70
CA LYS A 122 -23.40 22.00 25.57
C LYS A 122 -21.99 22.37 25.99
N ASP A 123 -21.35 21.52 26.80
CA ASP A 123 -19.94 21.68 27.13
C ASP A 123 -19.11 21.35 25.88
N CYS A 124 -18.54 22.38 25.27
CA CYS A 124 -17.87 22.29 23.99
C CYS A 124 -16.49 22.92 24.01
N LYS A 125 -15.60 22.36 23.18
CA LYS A 125 -14.31 22.97 22.85
C LYS A 125 -14.19 23.04 21.34
N THR A 126 -13.96 24.24 20.85
CA THR A 126 -13.69 24.51 19.44
C THR A 126 -12.19 24.56 19.21
N ARG A 127 -11.73 23.94 18.12
CA ARG A 127 -10.34 24.03 17.67
C ARG A 127 -10.27 24.40 16.20
N GLN A 128 -9.39 25.32 15.86
CA GLN A 128 -9.02 25.59 14.47
C GLN A 128 -8.38 24.34 13.84
N ALA A 129 -8.80 24.06 12.62
CA ALA A 129 -8.39 22.91 11.85
C ALA A 129 -8.26 23.28 10.37
N VAL A 130 -7.54 22.43 9.64
CA VAL A 130 -7.38 22.48 8.18
C VAL A 130 -7.95 21.20 7.60
N VAL A 131 -8.72 21.32 6.53
CA VAL A 131 -9.34 20.21 5.82
C VAL A 131 -8.82 20.17 4.40
N TYR A 132 -8.30 19.02 4.00
CA TYR A 132 -7.90 18.77 2.62
C TYR A 132 -9.07 18.13 1.90
N THR A 133 -9.59 18.82 0.89
CA THR A 133 -10.74 18.37 0.09
C THR A 133 -10.34 18.10 -1.34
N LEU A 134 -11.11 17.28 -2.05
CA LEU A 134 -10.87 16.97 -3.44
C LEU A 134 -11.20 18.16 -4.35
N ASP A 135 -12.36 18.78 -4.13
CA ASP A 135 -12.93 19.75 -5.08
C ASP A 135 -12.53 21.19 -4.78
N LYS A 136 -12.26 21.53 -3.51
CA LYS A 136 -12.08 22.91 -3.03
C LYS A 136 -10.67 23.19 -2.52
N GLY A 137 -9.78 22.21 -2.64
CA GLY A 137 -8.42 22.28 -2.11
C GLY A 137 -8.39 22.37 -0.59
N VAL A 138 -7.48 23.21 -0.08
CA VAL A 138 -7.23 23.35 1.35
C VAL A 138 -8.21 24.35 1.97
N MET A 139 -9.05 23.88 2.87
CA MET A 139 -10.07 24.68 3.53
C MET A 139 -9.80 24.84 5.03
N PRO A 140 -9.99 26.04 5.61
CA PRO A 140 -10.03 26.21 7.04
C PRO A 140 -11.36 25.70 7.60
N ALA A 141 -11.31 25.09 8.78
CA ALA A 141 -12.45 24.54 9.49
C ALA A 141 -12.32 24.73 11.00
N HIS A 142 -13.43 24.49 11.69
CA HIS A 142 -13.42 24.30 13.14
C HIS A 142 -13.84 22.89 13.50
N ALA A 143 -13.00 22.20 14.27
CA ALA A 143 -13.34 20.92 14.87
C ALA A 143 -13.96 21.13 16.25
N ILE A 144 -15.17 20.61 16.43
CA ILE A 144 -15.95 20.72 17.66
C ILE A 144 -15.82 19.44 18.46
N GLN A 145 -15.55 19.61 19.75
CA GLN A 145 -15.54 18.53 20.73
C GLN A 145 -16.70 18.76 21.69
N LEU A 146 -17.51 17.73 21.93
CA LEU A 146 -18.62 17.78 22.87
C LEU A 146 -18.32 16.89 24.08
N HIS A 147 -18.52 17.42 25.27
CA HIS A 147 -18.27 16.72 26.52
C HIS A 147 -19.59 16.36 27.23
N CYS A 148 -19.71 15.09 27.63
CA CYS A 148 -20.79 14.65 28.50
C CYS A 148 -20.35 14.70 29.97
N PRO A 149 -20.87 15.64 30.78
CA PRO A 149 -20.44 15.80 32.18
C PRO A 149 -20.91 14.64 33.08
N GLN A 150 -21.88 13.83 32.64
CA GLN A 150 -22.43 12.74 33.44
C GLN A 150 -21.58 11.46 33.36
N CYS A 151 -21.15 11.07 32.16
CA CYS A 151 -20.34 9.85 31.96
C CYS A 151 -18.90 10.16 31.57
N ASN A 152 -18.49 11.43 31.65
CA ASN A 152 -17.15 11.92 31.36
C ASN A 152 -16.61 11.54 29.97
N THR A 153 -17.52 11.34 29.00
CA THR A 153 -17.16 10.95 27.62
C THR A 153 -16.98 12.20 26.79
N THR A 154 -15.90 12.25 26.00
CA THR A 154 -15.64 13.35 25.07
C THR A 154 -15.77 12.85 23.64
N TYR A 155 -16.68 13.46 22.89
CA TYR A 155 -16.99 13.16 21.50
C TYR A 155 -16.24 14.13 20.58
N PHE A 156 -15.50 13.57 19.62
CA PHE A 156 -14.79 14.26 18.54
C PHE A 156 -15.56 14.01 17.22
N PRO A 157 -15.19 14.66 16.10
CA PRO A 157 -15.92 14.47 14.84
C PRO A 157 -15.97 13.02 14.33
N ASP A 158 -14.89 12.25 14.49
CA ASP A 158 -14.76 10.89 13.93
C ASP A 158 -14.54 9.79 14.99
N TYR A 159 -14.35 10.16 16.26
CA TYR A 159 -14.23 9.20 17.37
C TYR A 159 -14.73 9.79 18.69
N TYR A 160 -14.85 8.96 19.72
CA TYR A 160 -15.07 9.41 21.10
C TYR A 160 -14.09 8.73 22.06
N VAL A 161 -13.91 9.35 23.23
CA VAL A 161 -13.02 8.87 24.29
C VAL A 161 -13.80 8.74 25.58
N ASN A 162 -13.80 7.53 26.15
CA ASN A 162 -14.28 7.24 27.49
C ASN A 162 -13.18 6.49 28.24
N SER A 163 -12.83 6.92 29.46
CA SER A 163 -11.84 6.23 30.31
C SER A 163 -10.51 5.93 29.59
N SER A 164 -10.01 6.89 28.81
CA SER A 164 -8.81 6.79 27.98
C SER A 164 -8.87 5.78 26.82
N LEU A 165 -9.99 5.09 26.62
CA LEU A 165 -10.24 4.26 25.45
C LEU A 165 -10.82 5.12 24.33
N ARG A 166 -10.15 5.10 23.17
CA ARG A 166 -10.64 5.75 21.94
C ARG A 166 -11.45 4.74 21.13
N THR A 167 -12.69 5.11 20.78
CA THR A 167 -13.60 4.30 19.97
C THR A 167 -14.08 5.12 18.78
N TYR A 168 -13.99 4.56 17.57
CA TYR A 168 -14.48 5.19 16.35
C TYR A 168 -15.96 4.86 16.15
N TYR A 169 -16.69 5.74 15.48
CA TYR A 169 -18.09 5.50 15.13
C TYR A 169 -18.18 4.35 14.11
N CYS A 170 -19.03 3.35 14.36
CA CYS A 170 -19.11 2.12 13.56
C CYS A 170 -20.18 2.16 12.45
N ASP A 171 -21.11 3.11 12.55
CA ASP A 171 -22.32 3.10 11.71
C ASP A 171 -22.06 3.57 10.28
N SER A 172 -21.01 4.38 10.07
CA SER A 172 -20.55 4.82 8.75
C SER A 172 -19.12 5.39 8.81
N VAL A 173 -18.42 5.39 7.68
CA VAL A 173 -17.16 6.14 7.53
C VAL A 173 -17.50 7.63 7.45
N PRO A 174 -16.96 8.49 8.34
CA PRO A 174 -17.21 9.92 8.30
C PRO A 174 -16.78 10.56 6.97
N ASP A 175 -17.42 11.66 6.59
CA ASP A 175 -17.03 12.43 5.39
C ASP A 175 -15.61 13.00 5.50
N TYR A 176 -15.15 13.27 6.73
CA TYR A 176 -13.83 13.82 7.02
C TYR A 176 -13.14 13.03 8.12
N LEU A 177 -11.93 12.54 7.83
CA LEU A 177 -11.14 11.73 8.76
C LEU A 177 -10.16 12.60 9.55
N HIS A 178 -10.10 12.43 10.88
CA HIS A 178 -9.17 13.17 11.73
C HIS A 178 -7.78 12.55 11.64
N VAL A 179 -6.93 13.11 10.78
CA VAL A 179 -5.61 12.55 10.53
C VAL A 179 -4.54 13.11 11.44
N GLY A 180 -4.58 14.37 11.85
CA GLY A 180 -3.54 15.03 12.64
C GLY A 180 -4.10 15.85 13.80
N ALA A 181 -3.28 16.57 14.56
CA ALA A 181 -3.79 17.34 15.71
C ALA A 181 -4.86 18.37 15.29
N HIS A 182 -4.65 19.03 14.15
CA HIS A 182 -5.49 20.09 13.58
C HIS A 182 -5.83 19.83 12.10
N GLN A 183 -5.79 18.57 11.66
CA GLN A 183 -5.81 18.23 10.24
C GLN A 183 -6.85 17.15 9.96
N PHE A 184 -7.69 17.39 8.96
CA PHE A 184 -8.72 16.46 8.48
C PHE A 184 -8.60 16.27 6.97
N ILE A 185 -9.07 15.14 6.47
CA ILE A 185 -9.06 14.82 5.04
C ILE A 185 -10.42 14.29 4.64
N GLU A 186 -10.94 14.80 3.53
CA GLU A 186 -12.18 14.30 2.93
C GLU A 186 -12.01 12.84 2.46
N THR A 187 -12.99 11.99 2.78
CA THR A 187 -12.96 10.57 2.44
C THR A 187 -12.91 10.30 0.93
N LYS A 188 -13.49 11.19 0.11
CA LYS A 188 -13.36 11.11 -1.36
C LYS A 188 -11.93 11.36 -1.83
N LEU A 189 -11.22 12.31 -1.23
CA LEU A 189 -9.81 12.57 -1.52
C LEU A 189 -8.94 11.38 -1.11
N VAL A 190 -9.23 10.76 0.04
CA VAL A 190 -8.57 9.52 0.45
C VAL A 190 -8.83 8.40 -0.55
N SER A 191 -10.06 8.27 -1.06
CA SER A 191 -10.42 7.26 -2.06
C SER A 191 -9.66 7.47 -3.38
N LEU A 192 -9.50 8.72 -3.82
CA LEU A 192 -8.66 9.05 -4.99
C LEU A 192 -7.20 8.66 -4.74
N TRP A 193 -6.63 9.01 -3.58
CA TRP A 193 -5.24 8.66 -3.26
C TRP A 193 -5.03 7.16 -3.18
N THR A 194 -5.97 6.42 -2.57
CA THR A 194 -5.94 4.95 -2.57
C THR A 194 -5.99 4.41 -4.00
N SER A 195 -6.87 4.94 -4.86
CA SER A 195 -6.97 4.51 -6.25
C SER A 195 -5.67 4.76 -7.01
N LEU A 196 -5.06 5.93 -6.84
CA LEU A 196 -3.79 6.24 -7.51
C LEU A 196 -2.60 5.46 -6.93
N LEU A 197 -2.63 5.10 -5.64
CA LEU A 197 -1.64 4.19 -5.03
C LEU A 197 -1.72 2.82 -5.67
N LEU A 198 -2.95 2.34 -5.88
CA LEU A 198 -3.23 1.02 -6.39
C LEU A 198 -3.03 0.92 -7.90
N VAL A 199 -3.49 1.91 -8.67
CA VAL A 199 -3.56 1.83 -10.14
C VAL A 199 -2.35 2.48 -10.81
N ALA A 200 -1.82 3.55 -10.26
CA ALA A 200 -0.78 4.36 -10.91
C ALA A 200 0.56 4.36 -10.15
N TRP A 201 0.68 3.56 -9.09
CA TRP A 201 1.87 3.43 -8.25
C TRP A 201 2.46 4.78 -7.79
N VAL A 202 1.60 5.79 -7.67
CA VAL A 202 2.04 7.15 -7.36
C VAL A 202 2.53 7.16 -5.91
N SER A 203 3.80 7.53 -5.71
CA SER A 203 4.36 7.61 -4.36
C SER A 203 3.61 8.67 -3.53
N ALA A 204 3.64 8.52 -2.19
CA ALA A 204 3.07 9.51 -1.27
C ALA A 204 3.58 10.94 -1.55
N SER A 205 4.86 11.07 -1.92
CA SER A 205 5.48 12.36 -2.26
C SER A 205 4.93 12.93 -3.55
N ASN A 206 4.67 12.07 -4.54
CA ASN A 206 4.06 12.49 -5.78
C ASN A 206 2.57 12.85 -5.58
N PHE A 207 1.84 12.24 -4.63
CA PHE A 207 0.49 12.74 -4.29
C PHE A 207 0.50 14.15 -3.76
N SER A 208 1.42 14.47 -2.86
CA SER A 208 1.54 15.84 -2.37
C SER A 208 1.69 16.80 -3.53
N ARG A 209 2.61 16.49 -4.44
CA ARG A 209 2.88 17.34 -5.60
C ARG A 209 1.67 17.44 -6.52
N VAL A 210 1.00 16.33 -6.82
CA VAL A 210 -0.23 16.32 -7.64
C VAL A 210 -1.32 17.14 -6.95
N TYR A 211 -1.50 16.96 -5.64
CA TYR A 211 -2.49 17.73 -4.88
C TYR A 211 -2.14 19.22 -4.87
N ASP A 212 -0.89 19.57 -4.56
CA ASP A 212 -0.42 20.95 -4.51
C ASP A 212 -0.53 21.63 -5.89
N MET A 213 -0.20 20.92 -6.98
CA MET A 213 -0.22 21.46 -8.34
C MET A 213 -1.63 21.52 -8.94
N ALA A 214 -2.46 20.51 -8.71
CA ALA A 214 -3.73 20.35 -9.42
C ALA A 214 -4.97 20.63 -8.56
N LEU A 215 -4.90 20.44 -7.24
CA LEU A 215 -6.08 20.41 -6.36
C LEU A 215 -6.05 21.45 -5.23
N SER A 216 -4.89 21.96 -4.82
CA SER A 216 -4.77 22.85 -3.65
C SER A 216 -5.42 24.22 -3.83
N GLY A 217 -5.78 24.58 -5.07
CA GLY A 217 -6.39 25.85 -5.43
C GLY A 217 -5.44 27.01 -5.14
N GLN A 218 -4.59 27.38 -6.11
CA GLN A 218 -3.69 28.53 -5.93
C GLN A 218 -4.50 29.83 -5.74
N THR A 219 -4.62 30.31 -4.50
CA THR A 219 -4.92 31.70 -4.21
C THR A 219 -3.61 32.40 -3.81
N GLU A 220 -3.17 33.33 -4.64
CA GLU A 220 -1.89 34.06 -4.59
C GLU A 220 -1.61 34.93 -3.34
N HIS A 221 -2.38 34.86 -2.25
CA HIS A 221 -2.16 35.75 -1.12
C HIS A 221 -2.30 35.10 0.27
N ASP A 222 -1.20 35.17 1.02
CA ASP A 222 -1.06 35.05 2.48
C ASP A 222 -1.80 33.89 3.20
N SER A 223 -1.41 32.66 2.88
CA SER A 223 -1.57 31.53 3.82
C SER A 223 -0.20 31.17 4.40
N PRO A 224 -0.09 30.82 5.70
CA PRO A 224 1.19 30.45 6.30
C PRO A 224 1.76 29.28 5.50
N ARG A 225 2.95 29.49 4.92
CA ARG A 225 3.83 28.41 4.45
C ARG A 225 4.30 27.62 5.67
N GLU A 226 3.39 26.90 6.34
CA GLU A 226 3.78 25.71 7.06
C GLU A 226 3.89 24.62 6.00
N ASP A 227 5.14 24.33 5.65
CA ASP A 227 5.57 23.22 4.80
C ASP A 227 4.65 22.01 4.96
N VAL A 228 4.36 21.36 3.83
CA VAL A 228 3.68 20.05 3.72
C VAL A 228 4.54 18.91 4.30
N THR A 229 5.14 19.14 5.47
CA THR A 229 5.71 18.16 6.41
C THR A 229 4.64 17.20 6.98
N SER A 230 3.37 17.44 6.67
CA SER A 230 2.21 16.56 6.92
C SER A 230 2.33 15.17 6.24
N LEU A 231 3.24 15.00 5.28
CA LEU A 231 3.40 13.73 4.55
C LEU A 231 3.94 12.56 5.40
N LEU A 232 4.83 12.85 6.35
CA LEU A 232 5.25 11.87 7.35
C LEU A 232 4.10 11.49 8.29
N PHE A 233 3.04 12.29 8.32
CA PHE A 233 1.80 12.03 9.04
C PHE A 233 0.82 11.19 8.23
N LEU A 234 0.69 11.37 6.91
CA LEU A 234 -0.13 10.51 6.04
C LEU A 234 0.35 9.05 6.03
N ILE A 235 1.67 8.87 5.98
CA ILE A 235 2.31 7.56 6.17
C ILE A 235 2.12 7.05 7.62
N ARG A 236 1.93 7.93 8.62
CA ARG A 236 1.57 7.53 9.99
C ARG A 236 0.07 7.27 10.16
N ALA A 237 -0.81 7.88 9.38
CA ALA A 237 -2.25 7.71 9.39
C ALA A 237 -2.62 6.36 8.76
N SER A 238 -2.00 5.99 7.64
CA SER A 238 -2.06 4.62 7.10
C SER A 238 -1.46 3.58 8.06
N LYS A 239 -0.42 3.95 8.84
CA LYS A 239 0.11 3.12 9.96
C LYS A 239 -0.74 3.15 11.25
N ARG A 240 -1.75 4.01 11.37
CA ARG A 240 -2.60 4.18 12.57
C ARG A 240 -3.97 3.54 12.43
N ILE A 241 -4.46 3.35 11.19
CA ILE A 241 -5.72 2.65 10.92
C ILE A 241 -5.59 1.13 11.22
N VAL A 242 -4.37 0.59 11.24
CA VAL A 242 -4.09 -0.79 11.67
C VAL A 242 -2.82 -0.83 12.53
N THR A 243 -2.93 -1.21 13.80
CA THR A 243 -1.79 -1.26 14.72
C THR A 243 -0.82 -2.42 14.35
N ARG A 244 0.49 -2.29 14.62
CA ARG A 244 1.47 -3.39 14.39
C ARG A 244 1.05 -4.76 14.95
N PRO A 245 0.40 -4.87 16.13
CA PRO A 245 -0.13 -6.14 16.61
C PRO A 245 -1.23 -6.73 15.72
N ARG A 246 -2.09 -5.88 15.13
CA ARG A 246 -3.17 -6.31 14.23
C ARG A 246 -2.61 -6.85 12.91
N TRP A 247 -1.56 -6.24 12.34
CA TRP A 247 -0.83 -6.81 11.19
C TRP A 247 -0.24 -8.18 11.50
N LYS A 248 0.49 -8.30 12.61
CA LYS A 248 1.08 -9.60 12.99
C LYS A 248 0.03 -10.68 13.17
N ARG A 249 -1.11 -10.35 13.79
CA ARG A 249 -2.23 -11.29 13.97
C ARG A 249 -2.80 -11.71 12.63
N ARG A 250 -3.04 -10.74 11.73
CA ARG A 250 -3.52 -11.00 10.37
C ARG A 250 -2.54 -11.88 9.60
N ASN A 251 -1.25 -11.55 9.54
CA ASN A 251 -0.28 -12.35 8.76
C ASN A 251 -0.24 -13.80 9.26
N LYS A 252 -0.30 -14.01 10.59
CA LYS A 252 -0.40 -15.35 11.19
C LYS A 252 -1.69 -16.07 10.79
N ASP A 253 -2.79 -15.33 10.67
CA ASP A 253 -4.08 -15.89 10.26
C ASP A 253 -4.03 -16.43 8.83
N ILE A 254 -3.41 -15.69 7.89
CA ILE A 254 -3.20 -16.18 6.52
C ILE A 254 -2.29 -17.42 6.49
N VAL A 255 -1.21 -17.42 7.26
CA VAL A 255 -0.34 -18.61 7.35
C VAL A 255 -1.10 -19.82 7.87
N ALA A 256 -2.04 -19.64 8.80
CA ALA A 256 -2.80 -20.74 9.40
C ALA A 256 -4.02 -21.19 8.56
N ASN A 257 -4.68 -20.25 7.88
CA ASN A 257 -5.99 -20.45 7.27
C ASN A 257 -6.00 -20.24 5.74
N GLY A 258 -4.85 -19.90 5.15
CA GLY A 258 -4.72 -19.54 3.75
C GLY A 258 -5.20 -18.12 3.43
N GLN A 259 -5.08 -17.73 2.17
CA GLN A 259 -5.73 -16.52 1.65
C GLN A 259 -7.25 -16.71 1.60
N ASP A 260 -7.98 -15.60 1.58
CA ASP A 260 -9.45 -15.62 1.53
C ASP A 260 -9.95 -16.43 0.31
N ALA A 261 -9.23 -16.32 -0.81
CA ALA A 261 -9.51 -16.99 -2.08
C ALA A 261 -8.87 -18.39 -2.24
N ILE A 262 -8.35 -19.03 -1.18
CA ILE A 262 -7.67 -20.34 -1.30
C ILE A 262 -8.53 -21.45 -1.94
N ASP A 263 -9.84 -21.38 -1.74
CA ASP A 263 -10.87 -22.29 -2.26
C ASP A 263 -11.50 -21.79 -3.57
N HIS A 264 -10.88 -20.81 -4.24
CA HIS A 264 -11.41 -20.25 -5.48
C HIS A 264 -11.55 -21.31 -6.58
N ALA A 265 -12.77 -21.46 -7.10
CA ALA A 265 -13.11 -22.22 -8.28
C ALA A 265 -14.08 -21.39 -9.15
N CYS A 266 -13.80 -21.31 -10.45
CA CYS A 266 -14.67 -20.70 -11.44
C CYS A 266 -14.48 -21.43 -12.78
N ASP A 267 -15.33 -21.13 -13.76
CA ASP A 267 -15.40 -21.84 -15.04
C ASP A 267 -14.12 -21.77 -15.89
N THR A 268 -13.21 -20.83 -15.58
CA THR A 268 -11.89 -20.75 -16.23
C THR A 268 -10.79 -21.46 -15.46
N CYS A 269 -11.03 -21.82 -14.19
CA CYS A 269 -10.05 -22.37 -13.25
C CYS A 269 -10.28 -23.85 -12.90
N LEU A 270 -11.52 -24.32 -13.05
CA LEU A 270 -11.92 -25.69 -12.82
C LEU A 270 -12.64 -26.20 -14.07
N ARG A 271 -12.30 -27.41 -14.51
CA ARG A 271 -12.96 -28.06 -15.64
C ARG A 271 -13.20 -29.53 -15.37
N THR A 272 -14.41 -30.00 -15.64
CA THR A 272 -14.71 -31.43 -15.70
C THR A 272 -14.37 -31.97 -17.08
N CYS A 273 -13.47 -32.95 -17.14
CA CYS A 273 -13.08 -33.66 -18.34
C CYS A 273 -13.76 -35.04 -18.35
N VAL A 274 -14.30 -35.46 -19.50
CA VAL A 274 -14.92 -36.78 -19.66
C VAL A 274 -14.06 -37.62 -20.59
N TYR A 275 -13.58 -38.75 -20.09
CA TYR A 275 -12.77 -39.70 -20.84
C TYR A 275 -13.63 -40.61 -21.75
N GLU A 276 -12.99 -41.31 -22.69
CA GLU A 276 -13.67 -42.19 -23.65
C GLU A 276 -14.43 -43.36 -22.98
N ASP A 277 -14.02 -43.75 -21.77
CA ASP A 277 -14.66 -44.77 -20.94
C ASP A 277 -15.84 -44.23 -20.10
N GLY A 278 -16.10 -42.92 -20.18
CA GLY A 278 -17.15 -42.23 -19.44
C GLY A 278 -16.74 -41.79 -18.03
N GLU A 279 -15.48 -41.91 -17.64
CA GLU A 279 -14.98 -41.36 -16.37
C GLU A 279 -14.97 -39.82 -16.43
N GLU A 280 -15.56 -39.18 -15.42
CA GLU A 280 -15.54 -37.72 -15.25
C GLU A 280 -14.48 -37.34 -14.20
N VAL A 281 -13.53 -36.49 -14.59
CA VAL A 281 -12.46 -36.00 -13.73
C VAL A 281 -12.47 -34.48 -13.71
N ASP A 282 -12.61 -33.92 -12.52
CA ASP A 282 -12.43 -32.49 -12.28
C ASP A 282 -10.93 -32.15 -12.26
N VAL A 283 -10.54 -31.13 -13.02
CA VAL A 283 -9.16 -30.70 -13.17
C VAL A 283 -9.04 -29.24 -12.77
N GLN A 284 -8.13 -28.99 -11.82
CA GLN A 284 -7.85 -27.67 -11.28
C GLN A 284 -6.33 -27.41 -11.17
N PRO A 285 -5.71 -26.76 -12.18
CA PRO A 285 -4.31 -26.43 -12.11
C PRO A 285 -4.03 -25.28 -11.13
N ILE A 286 -2.80 -25.23 -10.65
CA ILE A 286 -2.20 -24.03 -10.06
C ILE A 286 -0.95 -23.65 -10.84
N ILE A 287 -0.79 -22.36 -11.11
CA ILE A 287 0.35 -21.82 -11.83
C ILE A 287 1.22 -21.05 -10.85
N SER A 288 2.54 -21.21 -10.93
CA SER A 288 3.49 -20.49 -10.11
C SER A 288 4.60 -19.86 -10.97
N ASP A 289 5.08 -18.72 -10.53
CA ASP A 289 6.24 -18.04 -11.11
C ASP A 289 6.86 -17.07 -10.09
N GLY A 290 8.18 -16.89 -10.18
CA GLY A 290 8.98 -16.10 -9.26
C GLY A 290 9.18 -14.66 -9.72
N LEU A 291 8.94 -13.72 -8.80
CA LEU A 291 9.24 -12.31 -9.00
C LEU A 291 10.47 -11.91 -8.18
N SER A 292 11.44 -11.24 -8.81
CA SER A 292 12.58 -10.63 -8.12
C SER A 292 12.17 -9.40 -7.28
N MET A 293 11.42 -9.66 -6.22
CA MET A 293 10.94 -8.69 -5.24
C MET A 293 11.27 -9.19 -3.83
N GLY A 294 11.70 -8.28 -2.96
CA GLY A 294 12.07 -8.67 -1.61
C GLY A 294 12.19 -7.54 -0.61
N HIS A 295 12.28 -7.94 0.66
CA HIS A 295 12.44 -7.04 1.79
C HIS A 295 13.82 -7.20 2.44
N PRO A 296 14.32 -6.19 3.18
CA PRO A 296 15.55 -6.31 3.95
C PRO A 296 15.49 -7.49 4.94
N ARG A 297 16.56 -8.29 4.98
CA ARG A 297 16.70 -9.45 5.86
C ARG A 297 18.07 -9.47 6.53
N CYS A 298 18.26 -10.43 7.44
CA CYS A 298 19.56 -10.66 8.06
C CYS A 298 20.57 -11.15 7.02
N GLY A 299 21.64 -10.39 6.79
CA GLY A 299 22.70 -10.76 5.86
C GLY A 299 23.80 -11.63 6.47
N VAL A 300 23.46 -12.53 7.41
CA VAL A 300 24.45 -13.47 7.98
C VAL A 300 24.96 -14.41 6.88
N PRO A 301 26.27 -14.75 6.84
CA PRO A 301 26.79 -15.73 5.90
C PRO A 301 26.02 -17.06 5.97
N GLY A 302 25.80 -17.70 4.83
CA GLY A 302 25.08 -18.99 4.73
C GLY A 302 23.56 -18.88 4.62
N GLY A 303 22.98 -17.68 4.60
CA GLY A 303 21.64 -17.49 4.04
C GLY A 303 20.45 -17.83 4.96
N GLY A 304 20.55 -18.82 5.84
CA GLY A 304 19.39 -19.42 6.53
C GLY A 304 18.64 -18.60 7.58
N CYS A 305 19.06 -17.37 7.90
CA CYS A 305 18.40 -16.59 8.95
C CYS A 305 17.14 -15.85 8.45
N THR A 306 15.98 -16.23 8.97
CA THR A 306 14.68 -15.57 8.68
C THR A 306 14.28 -14.53 9.74
N LYS A 307 15.10 -14.32 10.78
CA LYS A 307 14.79 -13.37 11.85
C LYS A 307 14.81 -11.93 11.32
N PRO A 308 13.78 -11.11 11.65
CA PRO A 308 13.67 -9.76 11.13
C PRO A 308 14.77 -8.85 11.70
N LEU A 309 15.16 -7.85 10.90
CA LEU A 309 16.00 -6.76 11.35
C LEU A 309 15.25 -5.89 12.37
N ALA A 310 15.98 -5.33 13.34
CA ALA A 310 15.40 -4.40 14.32
C ALA A 310 14.86 -3.11 13.66
N ASN A 311 15.54 -2.65 12.61
CA ASN A 311 15.13 -1.56 11.74
C ASN A 311 15.94 -1.60 10.43
N ASN A 312 15.53 -0.77 9.47
CA ASN A 312 16.15 -0.71 8.15
C ASN A 312 17.57 -0.13 8.14
N ARG A 313 18.19 0.20 9.28
CA ARG A 313 19.60 0.67 9.30
C ARG A 313 20.59 -0.45 9.62
N LYS A 314 20.10 -1.62 10.09
CA LYS A 314 20.94 -2.76 10.49
C LYS A 314 21.17 -3.71 9.32
N ARG A 315 22.35 -4.35 9.23
CA ARG A 315 22.64 -5.43 8.26
C ARG A 315 22.30 -6.81 8.81
N PHE A 316 22.39 -6.96 10.13
CA PHE A 316 22.16 -8.22 10.83
C PHE A 316 21.04 -8.09 11.86
N CYS A 317 20.35 -9.19 12.14
CA CYS A 317 19.39 -9.25 13.24
C CYS A 317 20.10 -9.18 14.60
N ASN A 318 19.35 -9.02 15.69
CA ASN A 318 19.93 -8.90 17.03
C ASN A 318 20.83 -10.09 17.40
N ASP A 319 20.41 -11.30 17.04
CA ASP A 319 21.16 -12.53 17.33
C ASP A 319 22.48 -12.64 16.54
N HIS A 320 22.57 -11.93 15.42
CA HIS A 320 23.75 -11.88 14.56
C HIS A 320 24.45 -10.51 14.63
N ALA A 321 24.18 -9.72 15.68
CA ALA A 321 24.76 -8.38 15.83
C ALA A 321 26.29 -8.39 15.92
N SER A 322 26.91 -9.51 16.31
CA SER A 322 28.36 -9.69 16.32
C SER A 322 28.99 -9.55 14.92
N PHE A 323 28.26 -9.89 13.85
CA PHE A 323 28.74 -9.73 12.48
C PHE A 323 28.84 -8.26 12.04
N GLU A 324 28.22 -7.30 12.74
CA GLU A 324 28.48 -5.87 12.47
C GLU A 324 29.94 -5.48 12.78
N LYS A 325 30.63 -6.27 13.61
CA LYS A 325 32.05 -6.06 13.95
C LYS A 325 33.01 -6.84 13.05
N LYS A 326 32.50 -7.56 12.06
CA LYS A 326 33.29 -8.36 11.12
C LYS A 326 33.43 -7.65 9.79
N CYS A 327 34.56 -7.88 9.13
CA CYS A 327 34.83 -7.34 7.80
C CYS A 327 33.68 -7.67 6.83
N ALA A 328 33.29 -6.71 6.00
CA ALA A 328 32.20 -6.84 5.04
C ALA A 328 32.55 -7.78 3.88
N VAL A 329 33.82 -8.08 3.63
CA VAL A 329 34.22 -9.06 2.62
C VAL A 329 33.75 -10.44 3.05
N THR A 330 32.93 -11.10 2.22
CA THR A 330 32.13 -12.27 2.63
C THR A 330 32.97 -13.48 3.01
N THR A 331 34.22 -13.54 2.56
CA THR A 331 35.20 -14.59 2.89
C THR A 331 36.16 -14.20 4.01
N CYS A 332 35.96 -13.06 4.68
CA CYS A 332 36.84 -12.55 5.73
C CYS A 332 36.17 -12.56 7.11
N TYR A 333 36.88 -13.05 8.13
CA TYR A 333 36.37 -13.17 9.50
C TYR A 333 37.12 -12.27 10.51
N LYS A 334 38.03 -11.42 10.02
CA LYS A 334 38.75 -10.42 10.82
C LYS A 334 37.79 -9.34 11.32
N GLU A 335 38.17 -8.69 12.42
CA GLU A 335 37.41 -7.56 12.96
C GLU A 335 37.61 -6.30 12.11
N ILE A 336 36.61 -5.42 12.13
CA ILE A 336 36.68 -4.14 11.42
C ILE A 336 37.63 -3.17 12.12
N VAL A 337 38.23 -2.29 11.34
CA VAL A 337 38.83 -1.07 11.89
C VAL A 337 37.68 -0.16 12.37
N PRO A 338 37.78 0.50 13.53
CA PRO A 338 36.74 1.40 14.01
C PRO A 338 36.26 2.39 12.94
N GLU A 339 34.94 2.61 12.87
CA GLU A 339 34.27 3.49 11.89
C GLU A 339 34.29 3.03 10.42
N THR A 340 34.91 1.89 10.12
CA THR A 340 34.91 1.28 8.78
C THR A 340 34.06 0.01 8.74
N LYS A 341 33.89 -0.59 7.56
CA LYS A 341 33.30 -1.92 7.39
C LYS A 341 34.34 -2.94 6.88
N SER A 342 35.61 -2.57 6.80
CA SER A 342 36.72 -3.44 6.39
C SER A 342 37.68 -3.70 7.56
N CYS A 343 38.42 -4.80 7.48
CA CYS A 343 39.55 -5.01 8.38
C CYS A 343 40.77 -4.21 7.90
N ASP A 344 41.90 -4.34 8.59
CA ASP A 344 43.18 -3.71 8.28
C ASP A 344 43.89 -4.24 7.01
N ASP A 345 43.22 -5.06 6.21
CA ASP A 345 43.77 -5.61 4.97
C ASP A 345 43.73 -4.52 3.89
N PRO A 346 44.87 -4.13 3.29
CA PRO A 346 44.91 -3.07 2.28
C PRO A 346 43.94 -3.30 1.11
N VAL A 347 43.70 -4.55 0.72
CA VAL A 347 42.78 -4.92 -0.37
C VAL A 347 41.35 -4.63 0.03
N HIS A 348 40.95 -4.99 1.26
CA HIS A 348 39.58 -4.78 1.75
C HIS A 348 39.27 -3.31 2.03
N VAL A 349 40.27 -2.54 2.49
CA VAL A 349 40.19 -1.09 2.65
C VAL A 349 39.98 -0.43 1.29
N GLU A 350 40.74 -0.85 0.27
CA GLU A 350 40.60 -0.34 -1.09
C GLU A 350 39.24 -0.70 -1.72
N MET A 351 38.74 -1.91 -1.49
CA MET A 351 37.37 -2.32 -1.89
C MET A 351 36.30 -1.39 -1.28
N GLU A 352 36.41 -1.08 0.02
CA GLU A 352 35.46 -0.20 0.70
C GLU A 352 35.53 1.22 0.15
N ARG A 353 36.75 1.73 -0.10
CA ARG A 353 36.99 3.04 -0.70
C ARG A 353 36.35 3.14 -2.09
N GLN A 354 36.56 2.16 -2.96
CA GLN A 354 35.98 2.14 -4.32
C GLN A 354 34.45 2.08 -4.28
N HIS A 355 33.87 1.26 -3.40
CA HIS A 355 32.41 1.17 -3.24
C HIS A 355 31.78 2.53 -2.88
N TYR A 356 32.29 3.22 -1.86
CA TYR A 356 31.73 4.53 -1.48
C TYR A 356 32.03 5.64 -2.49
N ALA A 357 33.17 5.59 -3.18
CA ALA A 357 33.48 6.54 -4.24
C ALA A 357 32.50 6.42 -5.41
N ARG A 358 32.16 5.18 -5.82
CA ARG A 358 31.16 4.90 -6.86
C ARG A 358 29.77 5.41 -6.44
N GLY A 359 29.36 5.14 -5.20
CA GLY A 359 28.09 5.64 -4.67
C GLY A 359 27.95 7.17 -4.78
N LYS A 360 28.97 7.93 -4.36
CA LYS A 360 28.99 9.40 -4.48
C LYS A 360 28.95 9.88 -5.93
N ALA A 361 29.65 9.20 -6.84
CA ALA A 361 29.65 9.52 -8.26
C ALA A 361 28.27 9.27 -8.92
N ALA A 362 27.61 8.16 -8.58
CA ALA A 362 26.28 7.82 -9.08
C ALA A 362 25.23 8.87 -8.71
N PHE A 363 25.18 9.31 -7.44
CA PHE A 363 24.29 10.41 -7.01
C PHE A 363 24.54 11.70 -7.80
N THR A 364 25.82 12.03 -8.03
CA THR A 364 26.22 13.22 -8.80
C THR A 364 25.78 13.12 -10.27
N LEU A 365 25.83 11.94 -10.87
CA LEU A 365 25.41 11.70 -12.26
C LEU A 365 23.88 11.74 -12.40
N THR A 366 23.14 11.14 -11.46
CA THR A 366 21.66 11.21 -11.43
C THR A 366 21.17 12.64 -11.27
N GLU A 367 21.80 13.43 -10.39
CA GLU A 367 21.48 14.85 -10.21
C GLU A 367 21.77 15.66 -11.49
N ARG A 368 22.87 15.38 -12.20
CA ARG A 368 23.19 16.00 -13.50
C ARG A 368 22.18 15.62 -14.57
N LEU A 369 21.74 14.37 -14.63
CA LEU A 369 20.74 13.91 -15.60
C LEU A 369 19.38 14.59 -15.35
N GLN A 370 18.95 14.71 -14.09
CA GLN A 370 17.74 15.46 -13.74
C GLN A 370 17.82 16.93 -14.15
N ARG A 371 18.97 17.59 -13.94
CA ARG A 371 19.19 18.98 -14.38
C ARG A 371 19.20 19.11 -15.91
N HIS A 372 19.78 18.15 -16.63
CA HIS A 372 19.78 18.14 -18.10
C HIS A 372 18.36 17.95 -18.66
N ARG A 373 17.53 17.06 -18.07
CA ARG A 373 16.13 16.87 -18.44
C ARG A 373 15.26 18.12 -18.17
N GLN A 374 15.60 18.92 -17.17
CA GLN A 374 14.92 20.21 -16.90
C GLN A 374 15.38 21.33 -17.84
N ALA A 375 16.60 21.27 -18.36
CA ALA A 375 17.16 22.28 -19.27
C ALA A 375 16.75 22.08 -20.74
N HIS A 376 16.36 20.86 -21.12
CA HIS A 376 15.92 20.52 -22.47
C HIS A 376 14.62 19.69 -22.44
N PRO A 377 13.44 20.33 -22.37
CA PRO A 377 12.17 19.65 -22.61
C PRO A 377 12.12 19.27 -24.10
N ALA A 378 12.38 18.00 -24.41
CA ALA A 378 12.18 17.50 -25.76
C ALA A 378 10.68 17.38 -26.05
N ASN A 379 10.29 17.81 -27.25
CA ASN A 379 8.95 17.69 -27.81
C ASN A 379 8.48 16.24 -27.80
N ASP A 380 7.17 16.07 -27.65
CA ASP A 380 6.43 14.83 -27.83
C ASP A 380 6.85 14.14 -29.13
N ASP A 381 7.51 12.99 -29.01
CA ASP A 381 7.45 11.89 -29.97
C ASP A 381 7.70 10.58 -29.21
N ASP A 382 6.73 9.70 -29.35
CA ASP A 382 6.58 8.35 -28.81
C ASP A 382 7.71 7.43 -29.30
N GLU A 383 8.74 7.24 -28.47
CA GLU A 383 9.52 5.99 -28.44
C GLU A 383 9.64 5.54 -26.99
N GLY A 384 9.19 4.30 -26.73
CA GLY A 384 9.05 3.71 -25.42
C GLY A 384 10.20 4.04 -24.46
N LEU A 385 9.84 4.66 -23.34
CA LEU A 385 10.71 4.73 -22.17
C LEU A 385 11.23 3.32 -21.90
N PRO A 386 12.55 3.07 -21.90
CA PRO A 386 13.06 1.77 -21.50
C PRO A 386 12.57 1.52 -20.08
N GLU A 387 11.82 0.44 -19.90
CA GLU A 387 11.57 -0.12 -18.58
C GLU A 387 12.93 -0.25 -17.90
N ILE A 388 13.16 0.59 -16.90
CA ILE A 388 14.27 0.37 -15.99
C ILE A 388 13.82 -0.85 -15.18
N GLU A 389 14.16 -2.05 -15.63
CA GLU A 389 14.21 -3.21 -14.75
C GLU A 389 15.11 -2.79 -13.58
N GLU A 390 14.51 -2.46 -12.43
CA GLU A 390 15.23 -2.16 -11.19
C GLU A 390 15.81 -3.45 -10.58
N GLY A 391 16.41 -4.32 -11.39
CA GLY A 391 17.27 -5.39 -10.92
C GLY A 391 18.54 -4.79 -10.34
N GLU A 392 18.88 -5.11 -9.10
CA GLU A 392 20.18 -4.71 -8.56
C GLU A 392 21.27 -5.52 -9.26
N ASP A 393 22.09 -4.84 -10.07
CA ASP A 393 23.29 -5.45 -10.67
C ASP A 393 24.14 -6.13 -9.58
N VAL A 394 24.59 -7.35 -9.86
CA VAL A 394 25.46 -8.09 -8.95
C VAL A 394 26.86 -7.47 -9.04
N GLU A 395 27.34 -6.88 -7.94
CA GLU A 395 28.69 -6.32 -7.85
C GLU A 395 29.70 -7.33 -7.31
N TRP A 396 30.88 -7.39 -7.94
CA TRP A 396 32.04 -8.13 -7.42
C TRP A 396 33.35 -7.40 -7.69
N PHE A 397 34.39 -7.82 -6.98
CA PHE A 397 35.73 -7.27 -7.08
C PHE A 397 36.67 -8.33 -7.65
N GLU A 398 37.47 -7.96 -8.64
CA GLU A 398 38.54 -8.81 -9.18
C GLU A 398 39.88 -8.31 -8.63
N GLN A 399 40.59 -9.20 -7.95
CA GLN A 399 41.95 -8.97 -7.48
C GLN A 399 42.95 -9.59 -8.47
N ASP A 400 43.88 -8.77 -8.98
CA ASP A 400 44.99 -9.25 -9.81
C ASP A 400 46.16 -9.78 -8.95
N ALA A 401 47.14 -10.41 -9.60
CA ALA A 401 48.33 -10.95 -8.93
C ALA A 401 49.21 -9.89 -8.23
N GLY A 402 49.02 -8.60 -8.55
CA GLY A 402 49.69 -7.46 -7.92
C GLY A 402 48.93 -6.86 -6.73
N GLY A 403 47.75 -7.41 -6.39
CA GLY A 403 46.91 -6.91 -5.31
C GLY A 403 46.03 -5.71 -5.68
N ASN A 404 45.97 -5.31 -6.95
CA ASN A 404 45.07 -4.26 -7.39
C ASN A 404 43.65 -4.82 -7.51
N VAL A 405 42.67 -4.00 -7.13
CA VAL A 405 41.26 -4.38 -7.13
C VAL A 405 40.49 -3.56 -8.15
N LYS A 406 39.65 -4.22 -8.95
CA LYS A 406 38.70 -3.58 -9.88
C LYS A 406 37.27 -4.02 -9.57
N ILE A 407 36.35 -3.07 -9.48
CA ILE A 407 34.92 -3.34 -9.37
C ILE A 407 34.32 -3.75 -10.72
N ARG A 408 33.47 -4.77 -10.71
CA ARG A 408 32.67 -5.26 -11.84
C ARG A 408 31.20 -5.29 -11.41
N SER A 409 30.32 -5.11 -12.38
CA SER A 409 28.88 -5.30 -12.22
C SER A 409 28.34 -6.09 -13.41
N GLY A 410 27.31 -6.90 -13.18
CA GLY A 410 26.59 -7.61 -14.23
C GLY A 410 25.11 -7.71 -13.88
N THR A 411 24.29 -7.95 -14.89
CA THR A 411 22.84 -8.12 -14.73
C THR A 411 22.53 -9.33 -13.83
N ASN A 412 21.58 -9.15 -12.91
CA ASN A 412 21.06 -10.25 -12.12
C ASN A 412 20.28 -11.20 -13.05
N PRO A 413 20.57 -12.51 -13.10
CA PRO A 413 19.92 -13.46 -14.00
C PRO A 413 18.41 -13.70 -13.73
N GLY A 414 17.81 -12.99 -12.78
CA GLY A 414 16.39 -13.06 -12.46
C GLY A 414 16.03 -14.22 -11.53
N SER A 415 14.73 -14.43 -11.39
CA SER A 415 14.10 -15.50 -10.63
C SER A 415 13.99 -16.76 -11.48
N VAL A 416 14.95 -17.68 -11.37
CA VAL A 416 14.91 -18.99 -12.02
C VAL A 416 15.12 -20.06 -10.97
N GLY A 417 14.26 -21.07 -10.95
CA GLY A 417 14.38 -22.23 -10.07
C GLY A 417 15.74 -22.91 -10.19
N ILE A 418 16.40 -23.17 -9.06
CA ILE A 418 17.69 -23.87 -9.03
C ILE A 418 17.50 -25.23 -8.36
N ASP A 419 18.09 -26.26 -8.95
CA ASP A 419 18.21 -27.60 -8.35
C ASP A 419 19.03 -27.54 -7.06
N ASP A 420 18.58 -28.26 -6.03
CA ASP A 420 19.27 -28.33 -4.74
C ASP A 420 20.60 -29.10 -4.83
N ASP A 421 20.72 -30.03 -5.79
CA ASP A 421 21.92 -30.85 -6.03
C ASP A 421 22.47 -30.66 -7.47
N PRO A 422 23.20 -29.56 -7.74
CA PRO A 422 23.74 -29.33 -9.08
C PRO A 422 24.80 -30.39 -9.44
N LEU A 423 24.47 -31.27 -10.39
CA LEU A 423 25.45 -32.13 -11.08
C LEU A 423 26.32 -31.28 -12.02
N CYS A 424 27.41 -30.69 -11.50
CA CYS A 424 28.74 -30.60 -12.13
C CYS A 424 29.62 -29.55 -11.43
N GLU A 425 30.80 -29.99 -11.00
CA GLU A 425 31.91 -29.15 -10.60
C GLU A 425 32.40 -28.30 -11.79
N ALA A 426 32.12 -27.00 -11.79
CA ALA A 426 32.89 -26.06 -12.60
C ALA A 426 34.23 -25.80 -11.89
N SER A 427 35.21 -26.63 -12.21
CA SER A 427 36.62 -26.44 -11.89
C SER A 427 37.08 -25.02 -12.25
N LYS A 428 37.41 -24.21 -11.25
CA LYS A 428 38.14 -22.95 -11.47
C LYS A 428 39.63 -23.25 -11.44
N SER A 429 40.33 -22.92 -12.53
CA SER A 429 41.78 -23.06 -12.67
C SER A 429 42.53 -22.30 -11.56
N PRO A 430 43.66 -22.83 -11.04
CA PRO A 430 44.42 -22.23 -9.94
C PRO A 430 45.19 -20.93 -10.28
N GLU A 431 45.09 -20.40 -11.51
CA GLU A 431 45.95 -19.30 -12.02
C GLU A 431 45.18 -18.04 -12.49
N GLY A 432 43.90 -17.88 -12.13
CA GLY A 432 43.07 -16.73 -12.52
C GLY A 432 42.85 -15.67 -11.43
N ASN A 433 42.50 -14.43 -11.83
CA ASN A 433 42.11 -13.33 -10.92
C ASN A 433 41.13 -13.81 -9.84
N ARG A 434 41.38 -13.44 -8.58
CA ARG A 434 40.51 -13.85 -7.46
C ARG A 434 39.26 -12.98 -7.45
N LYS A 435 38.08 -13.60 -7.64
CA LYS A 435 36.78 -12.96 -7.48
C LYS A 435 36.44 -12.85 -5.99
N LEU A 436 36.32 -11.62 -5.48
CA LEU A 436 35.93 -11.28 -4.11
C LEU A 436 34.57 -10.59 -4.11
N THR A 437 33.77 -10.83 -3.07
CA THR A 437 32.45 -10.22 -2.86
C THR A 437 32.40 -9.57 -1.48
N ALA A 438 31.66 -8.47 -1.36
CA ALA A 438 31.54 -7.74 -0.09
C ALA A 438 30.10 -7.29 0.16
N GLN A 439 29.70 -7.29 1.43
CA GLN A 439 28.39 -6.91 1.91
C GLN A 439 28.45 -5.61 2.74
N TYR A 440 28.63 -4.49 2.05
CA TYR A 440 28.63 -3.17 2.69
C TYR A 440 27.21 -2.70 3.07
N GLY A 441 26.21 -3.16 2.32
CA GLY A 441 24.80 -2.86 2.50
C GLY A 441 24.02 -3.93 3.26
N ARG A 442 22.69 -3.76 3.27
CA ARG A 442 21.75 -4.81 3.70
C ARG A 442 21.56 -5.81 2.56
N VAL A 443 21.18 -7.03 2.91
CA VAL A 443 20.76 -8.04 1.92
C VAL A 443 19.24 -8.11 1.95
N ARG A 444 18.62 -8.43 0.81
CA ARG A 444 17.18 -8.64 0.69
C ARG A 444 16.85 -10.13 0.57
N SER A 445 15.58 -10.48 0.79
CA SER A 445 15.07 -11.76 0.29
C SER A 445 15.27 -11.84 -1.23
N HIS A 446 15.37 -13.06 -1.73
CA HIS A 446 15.73 -13.36 -3.11
C HIS A 446 14.58 -13.02 -4.05
N SER A 447 13.43 -13.66 -3.83
CA SER A 447 12.26 -13.53 -4.70
C SER A 447 10.96 -13.70 -3.92
N GLU A 448 9.86 -13.29 -4.53
CA GLU A 448 8.49 -13.55 -4.09
C GLU A 448 7.88 -14.55 -5.06
N GLN A 449 7.37 -15.66 -4.54
CA GLN A 449 6.67 -16.67 -5.31
C GLN A 449 5.17 -16.52 -5.12
N ILE A 450 4.41 -16.71 -6.18
CA ILE A 450 2.95 -16.68 -6.15
C ILE A 450 2.36 -18.02 -6.60
N LEU A 451 1.20 -18.35 -6.06
CA LEU A 451 0.33 -19.41 -6.54
C LEU A 451 -0.93 -18.75 -7.08
N VAL A 452 -1.18 -18.89 -8.38
CA VAL A 452 -2.24 -18.18 -9.08
C VAL A 452 -3.09 -19.15 -9.91
N ARG A 453 -4.41 -18.95 -9.85
CA ARG A 453 -5.36 -19.67 -10.69
C ARG A 453 -5.35 -19.08 -12.10
N SER A 454 -5.77 -19.85 -13.10
CA SER A 454 -5.77 -19.43 -14.52
C SER A 454 -6.59 -18.15 -14.81
N CYS A 455 -7.52 -17.75 -13.93
CA CYS A 455 -8.25 -16.47 -14.01
C CYS A 455 -7.47 -15.26 -13.48
N GLY A 456 -6.28 -15.46 -12.90
CA GLY A 456 -5.46 -14.41 -12.29
C GLY A 456 -5.67 -14.20 -10.78
N VAL A 457 -6.59 -14.95 -10.15
CA VAL A 457 -6.77 -14.94 -8.68
C VAL A 457 -5.56 -15.58 -8.02
N VAL A 458 -4.86 -14.80 -7.20
CA VAL A 458 -3.71 -15.27 -6.41
C VAL A 458 -4.25 -15.90 -5.12
N VAL A 459 -3.93 -17.17 -4.90
CA VAL A 459 -4.42 -17.97 -3.77
C VAL A 459 -3.35 -18.17 -2.69
N GLY A 460 -2.10 -17.88 -3.01
CA GLY A 460 -0.99 -17.91 -2.07
C GLY A 460 0.19 -17.08 -2.56
N ARG A 461 1.02 -16.65 -1.62
CA ARG A 461 2.36 -16.13 -1.92
C ARG A 461 3.35 -16.55 -0.83
N ALA A 462 4.64 -16.59 -1.17
CA ALA A 462 5.71 -16.81 -0.21
C ALA A 462 6.99 -16.08 -0.62
N THR A 463 7.69 -15.55 0.39
CA THR A 463 8.98 -14.90 0.19
C THR A 463 10.11 -15.93 0.28
N MET A 464 10.87 -16.08 -0.81
CA MET A 464 12.06 -16.91 -0.89
C MET A 464 13.27 -16.14 -0.36
N HIS A 465 13.88 -16.61 0.73
CA HIS A 465 14.87 -15.81 1.45
C HIS A 465 16.29 -15.86 0.88
N HIS A 466 16.73 -17.01 0.35
CA HIS A 466 18.12 -17.21 -0.04
C HIS A 466 18.30 -17.51 -1.52
N ALA A 467 17.47 -18.42 -2.04
CA ALA A 467 17.45 -18.83 -3.42
C ALA A 467 16.04 -19.25 -3.78
N GLU A 468 15.76 -19.24 -5.07
CA GLU A 468 14.60 -19.88 -5.67
C GLU A 468 14.82 -21.39 -5.79
N ALA A 469 15.10 -22.05 -4.66
CA ALA A 469 15.23 -23.50 -4.66
C ALA A 469 13.89 -24.15 -4.97
N VAL A 470 13.90 -25.17 -5.82
CA VAL A 470 12.70 -25.93 -6.20
C VAL A 470 12.01 -26.54 -4.97
N SER A 471 12.78 -27.01 -3.98
CA SER A 471 12.24 -27.48 -2.70
C SER A 471 11.44 -26.42 -1.96
N ASN A 472 11.83 -25.15 -2.02
CA ASN A 472 11.08 -24.08 -1.37
C ASN A 472 9.72 -23.87 -2.03
N LEU A 473 9.61 -24.00 -3.36
CA LEU A 473 8.33 -23.97 -4.06
C LEU A 473 7.46 -25.18 -3.68
N LEU A 474 8.03 -26.37 -3.60
CA LEU A 474 7.31 -27.58 -3.19
C LEU A 474 6.79 -27.46 -1.74
N TYR A 475 7.64 -27.05 -0.79
CA TYR A 475 7.19 -26.79 0.58
C TYR A 475 6.10 -25.74 0.64
N PHE A 476 6.27 -24.62 -0.07
CA PHE A 476 5.27 -23.56 -0.11
C PHE A 476 3.94 -24.05 -0.67
N THR A 477 3.95 -24.77 -1.79
CA THR A 477 2.74 -25.30 -2.42
C THR A 477 2.02 -26.28 -1.49
N GLN A 478 2.76 -27.22 -0.90
CA GLN A 478 2.19 -28.19 0.04
C GLN A 478 1.57 -27.49 1.26
N GLU A 479 2.27 -26.54 1.87
CA GLU A 479 1.77 -25.78 3.03
C GLU A 479 0.53 -24.96 2.66
N ALA A 480 0.56 -24.25 1.51
CA ALA A 480 -0.56 -23.42 1.04
C ALA A 480 -1.84 -24.23 0.81
N PHE A 481 -1.71 -25.48 0.33
CA PHE A 481 -2.84 -26.36 0.05
C PHE A 481 -3.12 -27.40 1.16
N SER A 482 -2.46 -27.30 2.31
CA SER A 482 -2.75 -28.12 3.49
C SER A 482 -3.56 -27.39 4.56
N VAL A 483 -3.92 -26.12 4.32
CA VAL A 483 -4.77 -25.32 5.21
C VAL A 483 -6.26 -25.66 5.07
N PRO A 484 -7.11 -25.30 6.05
CA PRO A 484 -8.56 -25.49 5.93
C PRO A 484 -9.14 -24.82 4.67
N ARG A 485 -10.15 -25.44 4.05
CA ARG A 485 -10.81 -25.06 2.78
C ARG A 485 -9.99 -25.27 1.51
N ALA A 486 -8.68 -25.46 1.61
CA ALA A 486 -7.87 -25.61 0.40
C ALA A 486 -8.20 -26.91 -0.34
N HIS A 487 -8.27 -26.81 -1.66
CA HIS A 487 -8.37 -27.96 -2.55
C HIS A 487 -7.01 -28.18 -3.19
N LYS A 488 -6.46 -29.37 -2.97
CA LYS A 488 -5.17 -29.77 -3.55
C LYS A 488 -5.25 -29.68 -5.08
N PRO A 489 -4.26 -29.06 -5.75
CA PRO A 489 -4.25 -28.94 -7.20
C PRO A 489 -3.86 -30.27 -7.87
N ASP A 490 -4.45 -30.55 -9.03
CA ASP A 490 -4.10 -31.73 -9.84
C ASP A 490 -2.82 -31.50 -10.64
N PHE A 491 -2.52 -30.23 -10.97
CA PHE A 491 -1.36 -29.82 -11.75
C PHE A 491 -0.65 -28.64 -11.08
N LEU A 492 0.68 -28.71 -10.95
CA LEU A 492 1.54 -27.58 -10.62
C LEU A 492 2.34 -27.17 -11.87
N ILE A 493 1.94 -26.04 -12.47
CA ILE A 493 2.57 -25.49 -13.66
C ILE A 493 3.60 -24.46 -13.23
N TYR A 494 4.84 -24.63 -13.69
CA TYR A 494 5.99 -23.84 -13.27
C TYR A 494 7.10 -23.89 -14.33
N ASP A 495 7.90 -22.83 -14.42
CA ASP A 495 8.98 -22.69 -15.40
C ASP A 495 9.98 -23.85 -15.34
N THR A 496 10.41 -24.26 -14.13
CA THR A 496 11.29 -25.42 -13.94
C THR A 496 10.55 -26.62 -13.33
N ALA A 497 9.32 -26.88 -13.80
CA ALA A 497 8.52 -28.02 -13.35
C ALA A 497 9.24 -29.38 -13.53
N CYS A 498 10.16 -29.50 -14.50
CA CYS A 498 10.98 -30.71 -14.65
C CYS A 498 11.91 -30.97 -13.47
N ASP A 499 12.47 -29.92 -12.87
CA ASP A 499 13.34 -30.06 -11.70
C ASP A 499 12.51 -30.39 -10.46
N ALA A 500 11.29 -29.82 -10.36
CA ALA A 500 10.31 -30.18 -9.33
C ALA A 500 9.92 -31.66 -9.42
N GLN A 501 9.57 -32.14 -10.61
CA GLN A 501 9.24 -33.54 -10.86
C GLN A 501 10.41 -34.46 -10.52
N ARG A 502 11.64 -34.11 -10.93
CA ARG A 502 12.84 -34.89 -10.61
C ARG A 502 13.05 -34.99 -9.11
N GLN A 503 12.90 -33.89 -8.39
CA GLN A 503 13.07 -33.85 -6.94
C GLN A 503 12.03 -34.71 -6.21
N VAL A 504 10.77 -34.67 -6.65
CA VAL A 504 9.68 -35.53 -6.12
C VAL A 504 10.00 -37.00 -6.34
N LEU A 505 10.44 -37.38 -7.55
CA LEU A 505 10.79 -38.77 -7.89
C LEU A 505 12.04 -39.28 -7.17
N THR A 506 13.01 -38.40 -6.92
CA THR A 506 14.27 -38.76 -6.24
C THR A 506 14.06 -38.98 -4.74
N HIS A 507 13.11 -38.25 -4.12
CA HIS A 507 12.80 -38.34 -2.69
C HIS A 507 11.30 -38.62 -2.43
N PRO A 508 10.79 -39.80 -2.83
CA PRO A 508 9.35 -40.09 -2.84
C PRO A 508 8.73 -40.20 -1.45
N GLU A 509 9.52 -40.51 -0.42
CA GLU A 509 9.05 -40.52 0.98
C GLU A 509 8.81 -39.10 1.50
N GLN A 510 9.74 -38.19 1.21
CA GLN A 510 9.68 -36.79 1.62
C GLN A 510 8.57 -36.04 0.88
N TRP A 511 8.44 -36.26 -0.43
CA TRP A 511 7.49 -35.55 -1.29
C TRP A 511 6.23 -36.38 -1.60
N SER A 512 5.85 -37.28 -0.70
CA SER A 512 4.68 -38.15 -0.88
C SER A 512 3.37 -37.40 -1.08
N TRP A 513 3.27 -36.14 -0.61
CA TRP A 513 2.13 -35.26 -0.88
C TRP A 513 1.94 -34.96 -2.37
N PHE A 514 2.98 -35.00 -3.19
CA PHE A 514 2.93 -34.69 -4.62
C PHE A 514 2.73 -35.92 -5.52
N ARG A 515 2.51 -37.12 -4.96
CA ARG A 515 2.44 -38.39 -5.73
C ARG A 515 1.40 -38.39 -6.86
N ASP A 516 0.31 -37.66 -6.65
CA ASP A 516 -0.88 -37.53 -7.48
C ASP A 516 -0.95 -36.13 -8.16
N VAL A 517 0.09 -35.30 -8.02
CA VAL A 517 0.19 -34.00 -8.69
C VAL A 517 1.04 -34.15 -9.95
N LYS A 518 0.56 -33.60 -11.06
CA LYS A 518 1.26 -33.59 -12.35
C LYS A 518 2.04 -32.27 -12.53
N PHE A 519 3.17 -32.32 -13.24
CA PHE A 519 4.12 -31.19 -13.36
C PHE A 519 4.42 -30.86 -14.84
N PRO A 520 3.45 -30.35 -15.60
CA PRO A 520 3.69 -29.91 -16.96
C PRO A 520 4.58 -28.66 -16.96
N VAL A 521 5.52 -28.58 -17.89
CA VAL A 521 6.28 -27.35 -18.14
C VAL A 521 5.43 -26.41 -19.00
N ASP A 522 5.49 -25.10 -18.73
CA ASP A 522 4.82 -24.10 -19.56
C ASP A 522 5.28 -24.19 -21.04
N VAL A 523 4.35 -24.06 -21.99
CA VAL A 523 4.66 -24.25 -23.43
C VAL A 523 5.72 -23.27 -23.93
N PHE A 524 5.69 -22.02 -23.49
CA PHE A 524 6.69 -21.05 -23.91
C PHE A 524 8.07 -21.46 -23.39
N HIS A 525 8.15 -21.91 -22.13
CA HIS A 525 9.40 -22.39 -21.54
C HIS A 525 9.90 -23.68 -22.22
N PHE A 526 9.00 -24.61 -22.51
CA PHE A 526 9.28 -25.86 -23.21
C PHE A 526 9.84 -25.62 -24.62
N LEU A 527 9.29 -24.65 -25.36
CA LEU A 527 9.71 -24.36 -26.74
C LEU A 527 10.99 -23.53 -26.84
N ASN A 528 11.25 -22.63 -25.88
CA ASN A 528 12.30 -21.60 -26.03
C ASN A 528 13.50 -21.77 -25.08
N LYS A 529 13.33 -22.45 -23.93
CA LYS A 529 14.37 -22.51 -22.88
C LYS A 529 14.88 -23.93 -22.62
N HIS A 530 14.09 -24.97 -22.90
CA HIS A 530 14.61 -26.33 -22.96
C HIS A 530 15.15 -26.63 -24.36
N GLY A 531 16.41 -27.07 -24.42
CA GLY A 531 16.89 -27.72 -25.62
C GLY A 531 16.04 -28.97 -25.89
N ILE A 532 15.81 -29.27 -27.18
CA ILE A 532 15.11 -30.48 -27.70
C ILE A 532 15.67 -31.80 -27.14
N TYR A 533 16.79 -31.75 -26.40
CA TYR A 533 17.54 -32.86 -25.80
C TYR A 533 17.31 -33.04 -24.29
N HIS A 534 16.40 -32.30 -23.65
CA HIS A 534 16.08 -32.53 -22.23
C HIS A 534 15.11 -33.72 -22.10
N GLU A 535 15.63 -34.95 -22.31
CA GLU A 535 14.86 -36.22 -22.35
C GLU A 535 13.91 -36.37 -21.16
N PHE A 536 14.36 -36.01 -19.96
CA PHE A 536 13.53 -36.08 -18.76
C PHE A 536 12.28 -35.19 -18.85
N CYS A 537 12.41 -33.96 -19.38
CA CYS A 537 11.29 -33.05 -19.52
C CYS A 537 10.30 -33.54 -20.60
N GLN A 538 10.81 -34.12 -21.68
CA GLN A 538 9.99 -34.74 -22.73
C GLN A 538 9.20 -35.95 -22.21
N GLU A 539 9.79 -36.75 -21.32
CA GLU A 539 9.16 -37.97 -20.79
C GLU A 539 8.14 -37.67 -19.69
N TRP A 540 8.40 -36.70 -18.82
CA TRP A 540 7.63 -36.51 -17.59
C TRP A 540 6.81 -35.22 -17.51
N CYS A 541 7.13 -34.22 -18.33
CA CYS A 541 6.59 -32.87 -18.19
C CYS A 541 6.07 -32.29 -19.50
N ASN A 542 5.98 -33.08 -20.57
CA ASN A 542 5.54 -32.62 -21.87
C ASN A 542 4.04 -32.30 -21.84
N PRO A 543 3.65 -31.04 -22.15
CA PRO A 543 2.24 -30.65 -22.25
C PRO A 543 1.34 -31.55 -23.08
N ALA A 544 1.88 -32.18 -24.14
CA ALA A 544 1.11 -33.04 -25.03
C ALA A 544 0.56 -34.29 -24.34
N ASP A 545 1.18 -34.72 -23.23
CA ASP A 545 0.77 -35.89 -22.46
C ASP A 545 -0.38 -35.57 -21.47
N PHE A 546 -0.85 -34.33 -21.44
CA PHE A 546 -1.91 -33.85 -20.54
C PHE A 546 -3.09 -33.27 -21.33
N PRO A 547 -3.88 -34.11 -22.04
CA PRO A 547 -5.00 -33.65 -22.86
C PRO A 547 -6.07 -32.90 -22.06
N GLU A 548 -6.15 -33.09 -20.74
CA GLU A 548 -7.08 -32.39 -19.86
C GLU A 548 -6.83 -30.87 -19.82
N LEU A 549 -5.60 -30.45 -20.12
CA LEU A 549 -5.21 -29.04 -20.17
C LEU A 549 -5.56 -28.36 -21.50
N LEU A 550 -5.98 -29.14 -22.51
CA LEU A 550 -6.28 -28.69 -23.87
C LEU A 550 -7.80 -28.58 -24.11
N GLY A 551 -8.21 -27.51 -24.79
CA GLY A 551 -9.56 -27.30 -25.29
C GLY A 551 -9.88 -28.12 -26.55
N PRO A 552 -11.15 -28.12 -27.00
CA PRO A 552 -11.57 -28.86 -28.19
C PRO A 552 -10.86 -28.48 -29.49
N ASP A 553 -10.27 -27.28 -29.54
CA ASP A 553 -9.51 -26.75 -30.67
C ASP A 553 -8.01 -27.09 -30.61
N GLY A 554 -7.59 -27.86 -29.61
CA GLY A 554 -6.20 -28.21 -29.36
C GLY A 554 -5.37 -27.09 -28.74
N ARG A 555 -5.97 -25.96 -28.37
CA ARG A 555 -5.30 -24.87 -27.64
C ARG A 555 -5.41 -25.10 -26.14
N TRP A 556 -4.58 -24.43 -25.35
CA TRP A 556 -4.69 -24.49 -23.90
C TRP A 556 -6.02 -23.94 -23.41
N PHE A 557 -6.70 -24.72 -22.58
CA PHE A 557 -7.91 -24.29 -21.90
C PHE A 557 -7.57 -23.33 -20.74
N PHE A 558 -6.52 -23.65 -19.99
CA PHE A 558 -6.04 -22.85 -18.87
C PHE A 558 -4.96 -21.87 -19.33
N ASN A 559 -5.04 -20.61 -18.89
CA ASN A 559 -3.99 -19.62 -19.12
C ASN A 559 -2.77 -19.94 -18.24
N THR A 560 -1.73 -20.56 -18.81
CA THR A 560 -0.50 -20.92 -18.11
C THR A 560 0.47 -19.74 -17.96
N SER A 561 0.35 -18.70 -18.79
CA SER A 561 1.17 -17.47 -18.70
C SER A 561 0.64 -16.47 -17.66
N ILE A 562 -0.42 -16.81 -16.92
CA ILE A 562 -1.07 -15.89 -15.97
C ILE A 562 -0.18 -15.48 -14.80
N ALA A 563 0.78 -16.34 -14.42
CA ALA A 563 1.71 -16.05 -13.32
C ALA A 563 2.71 -14.96 -13.71
N GLU A 564 3.30 -15.06 -14.90
CA GLU A 564 4.16 -14.01 -15.48
C GLU A 564 3.40 -12.67 -15.59
N GLN A 565 2.18 -12.67 -16.13
CA GLN A 565 1.34 -11.47 -16.23
C GLN A 565 1.03 -10.87 -14.85
N THR A 566 0.78 -11.73 -13.85
CA THR A 566 0.55 -11.29 -12.47
C THR A 566 1.82 -10.72 -11.86
N ASN A 567 2.99 -11.29 -12.17
CA ASN A 567 4.29 -10.81 -11.71
C ASN A 567 4.63 -9.43 -12.29
N VAL A 568 4.28 -9.13 -13.54
CA VAL A 568 4.39 -7.76 -14.11
C VAL A 568 3.62 -6.75 -13.27
N TRP A 569 2.35 -7.04 -12.96
CA TRP A 569 1.53 -6.17 -12.11
C TRP A 569 2.09 -6.04 -10.69
N LEU A 570 2.46 -7.14 -10.06
CA LEU A 570 3.01 -7.16 -8.71
C LEU A 570 4.36 -6.41 -8.65
N GLY A 571 5.17 -6.55 -9.69
CA GLY A 571 6.46 -5.88 -9.89
C GLY A 571 6.37 -4.36 -9.83
N GLY A 572 5.26 -3.76 -10.28
CA GLY A 572 5.02 -2.31 -10.17
C GLY A 572 5.07 -1.76 -8.74
N TYR A 573 4.87 -2.62 -7.72
CA TYR A 573 4.96 -2.23 -6.31
C TYR A 573 6.37 -2.36 -5.71
N HIS A 574 7.37 -2.82 -6.47
CA HIS A 574 8.72 -3.09 -5.97
C HIS A 574 9.29 -1.91 -5.17
N SER A 575 9.26 -0.70 -5.74
CA SER A 575 9.79 0.52 -5.10
C SER A 575 9.12 0.87 -3.76
N ILE A 576 7.85 0.50 -3.58
CA ILE A 576 7.05 0.76 -2.39
C ILE A 576 7.47 -0.21 -1.28
N VAL A 577 7.61 -1.50 -1.61
CA VAL A 577 7.86 -2.56 -0.63
C VAL A 577 9.35 -2.77 -0.31
N ARG A 578 10.25 -2.27 -1.17
CA ARG A 578 11.71 -2.47 -1.13
C ARG A 578 12.39 -2.22 0.22
N GLU A 579 11.87 -1.28 1.00
CA GLU A 579 12.39 -0.94 2.34
C GLU A 579 11.42 -1.29 3.48
N MET A 580 10.39 -2.10 3.24
CA MET A 580 9.49 -2.55 4.30
C MET A 580 10.14 -3.66 5.14
N LEU A 581 9.91 -3.68 6.44
CA LEU A 581 10.22 -4.85 7.27
C LEU A 581 9.13 -5.93 7.09
N PRO A 582 9.43 -7.21 7.36
CA PRO A 582 8.58 -8.35 6.98
C PRO A 582 7.11 -8.17 7.32
N VAL A 583 6.78 -7.80 8.56
CA VAL A 583 5.38 -7.62 9.00
C VAL A 583 4.56 -6.69 8.10
N LYS A 584 5.16 -5.60 7.61
CA LYS A 584 4.50 -4.64 6.73
C LYS A 584 4.49 -5.08 5.28
N TYR A 585 5.63 -5.62 4.85
CA TYR A 585 5.80 -6.19 3.53
C TYR A 585 4.70 -7.22 3.28
N ASP A 586 4.59 -8.17 4.22
CA ASP A 586 3.61 -9.25 4.13
C ASP A 586 2.18 -8.72 4.13
N PHE A 587 1.85 -7.84 5.07
CA PHE A 587 0.52 -7.27 5.17
C PHE A 587 0.12 -6.58 3.87
N LEU A 588 1.00 -5.72 3.33
CA LEU A 588 0.67 -4.99 2.11
C LEU A 588 0.51 -5.93 0.91
N LEU A 589 1.47 -6.83 0.68
CA LEU A 589 1.39 -7.76 -0.46
C LEU A 589 0.15 -8.65 -0.37
N ASP A 590 -0.16 -9.17 0.81
CA ASP A 590 -1.35 -9.98 0.98
C ASP A 590 -2.66 -9.18 0.80
N GLU A 591 -2.68 -7.88 1.12
CA GLU A 591 -3.85 -7.04 0.84
C GLU A 591 -3.95 -6.72 -0.66
N LEU A 592 -2.82 -6.52 -1.35
CA LEU A 592 -2.80 -6.30 -2.79
C LEU A 592 -3.39 -7.50 -3.54
N VAL A 593 -2.98 -8.72 -3.20
CA VAL A 593 -3.44 -9.94 -3.89
C VAL A 593 -4.90 -10.31 -3.60
N ARG A 594 -5.51 -9.73 -2.55
CA ARG A 594 -6.95 -9.89 -2.23
C ARG A 594 -7.87 -9.04 -3.09
N LEU A 595 -7.36 -8.01 -3.75
CA LEU A 595 -8.20 -7.09 -4.51
C LEU A 595 -8.82 -7.82 -5.71
N PRO A 596 -10.15 -7.70 -5.94
CA PRO A 596 -10.81 -8.38 -7.05
C PRO A 596 -10.19 -7.94 -8.38
N LYS A 597 -9.52 -8.88 -9.07
CA LYS A 597 -9.07 -8.68 -10.44
C LYS A 597 -10.25 -8.89 -11.39
N HIS A 598 -11.13 -7.89 -11.52
CA HIS A 598 -12.07 -7.81 -12.65
C HIS A 598 -11.49 -7.04 -13.85
N LEU A 599 -10.17 -6.83 -13.90
CA LEU A 599 -9.56 -5.79 -14.72
C LEU A 599 -8.39 -6.26 -15.60
N TYR A 600 -8.45 -7.42 -16.25
CA TYR A 600 -7.47 -7.72 -17.31
C TYR A 600 -8.10 -8.54 -18.45
N HIS A 601 -9.09 -7.94 -19.10
CA HIS A 601 -9.32 -8.15 -20.54
C HIS A 601 -8.95 -6.82 -21.22
N CYS A 602 -7.69 -6.66 -21.60
CA CYS A 602 -7.26 -5.67 -22.58
C CYS A 602 -6.55 -6.42 -23.69
#